data_AF-A0A4Q1B433-F1
#
_entry.id   AF-A0A4Q1B433-F1
#
_cell.length_a   1.000
_cell.length_b   1.000
_cell.length_c   1.000
_cell.angle_alpha   90.00
_cell.angle_beta   90.00
_cell.angle_gamma   90.00
#
_symmetry.space_group_name_H-M   'P 1'
#
loop_
_entity.id
_entity.type
_entity.pdbx_description
1 polymer ?
#
loop_
_entity_poly.entity_id
_entity_poly.type
_entity_poly.pdbx_seq_one_letter_code
_entity_poly.pdbx_strand_id
1 'polypeptide(L)'
;MSLKKKGLWLLCVVAIIIGFIVWWEYDRVNHFDKPDVDVFYAQLPMKVDGELYDSPQEAADAFGEAFVNKEGKDIVSHKVYITSRDRAKHLMISPGFISFKYANDHPTRINLSPFFIEQVDDKYKLFVDGNSRHSNFEHNSNKELVFMQLIHDLSYDFVVSKHRIPGVRCDFVFYLKDHGTYVGVKPRD
;
A
#
# COMPACT_ATOMS: atom_id res chain seq x y z
N MET A 1 -9.45 -50.74 -31.90
CA MET A 1 -8.85 -50.44 -30.57
C MET A 1 -9.58 -51.27 -29.50
N SER A 2 -8.89 -52.15 -28.76
CA SER A 2 -9.55 -53.07 -27.81
C SER A 2 -10.22 -52.31 -26.66
N LEU A 3 -11.25 -52.88 -26.03
CA LEU A 3 -11.95 -52.26 -24.87
C LEU A 3 -10.98 -51.81 -23.77
N LYS A 4 -9.92 -52.59 -23.53
CA LYS A 4 -8.84 -52.23 -22.58
C LYS A 4 -8.11 -50.96 -22.98
N LYS A 5 -7.80 -50.78 -24.27
CA LYS A 5 -7.16 -49.56 -24.79
C LYS A 5 -8.10 -48.36 -24.75
N LYS A 6 -9.41 -48.54 -24.97
CA LYS A 6 -10.43 -47.48 -24.84
C LYS A 6 -10.60 -47.01 -23.38
N GLY A 7 -10.63 -47.94 -22.42
CA GLY A 7 -10.68 -47.62 -20.99
C GLY A 7 -9.42 -46.91 -20.49
N LEU A 8 -8.23 -47.37 -20.92
CA LEU A 8 -6.97 -46.70 -20.60
C LEU A 8 -6.92 -45.27 -21.16
N TRP A 9 -7.39 -45.07 -22.39
CA TRP A 9 -7.47 -43.74 -23.01
C TRP A 9 -8.42 -42.80 -22.26
N LEU A 10 -9.58 -43.30 -21.83
CA LEU A 10 -10.53 -42.52 -21.05
C LEU A 10 -9.92 -42.07 -19.71
N LEU A 11 -9.18 -42.97 -19.04
CA LEU A 11 -8.47 -42.64 -17.80
C LEU A 11 -7.40 -41.56 -18.00
N CYS A 12 -6.63 -41.64 -19.10
CA CYS A 12 -5.64 -40.60 -19.42
C CYS A 12 -6.30 -39.23 -19.66
N VAL A 13 -7.42 -39.19 -20.39
CA VAL A 13 -8.15 -37.93 -20.63
C VAL A 13 -8.70 -37.34 -19.32
N VAL A 14 -9.29 -38.17 -18.46
CA VAL A 14 -9.79 -37.73 -17.15
C VAL A 14 -8.66 -37.23 -16.26
N ALA A 15 -7.52 -37.91 -16.23
CA ALA A 15 -6.35 -37.47 -15.46
C ALA A 15 -5.79 -36.12 -15.95
N ILE A 16 -5.78 -35.90 -17.28
CA ILE A 16 -5.38 -34.62 -17.87
C ILE A 16 -6.35 -33.50 -17.46
N ILE A 17 -7.66 -33.74 -17.54
CA ILE A 17 -8.68 -32.75 -17.15
C ILE A 17 -8.54 -32.38 -15.67
N ILE A 18 -8.41 -33.39 -14.79
CA ILE A 18 -8.18 -33.16 -13.35
C ILE A 18 -6.89 -32.37 -13.13
N GLY A 19 -5.81 -32.74 -13.83
CA GLY A 19 -4.54 -32.01 -13.78
C GLY A 19 -4.67 -30.55 -14.18
N PHE A 20 -5.43 -30.25 -15.24
CA PHE A 20 -5.72 -28.88 -15.67
C PHE A 20 -6.57 -28.12 -14.66
N ILE A 21 -7.58 -28.76 -14.04
CA ILE A 21 -8.41 -28.11 -13.02
C ILE A 21 -7.57 -27.78 -11.78
N VAL A 22 -6.77 -28.73 -11.30
CA VAL A 22 -5.88 -28.51 -10.14
C VAL A 22 -4.84 -27.44 -10.46
N TRP A 23 -4.24 -27.48 -11.65
CA TRP A 23 -3.29 -26.46 -12.09
C TRP A 23 -3.95 -25.07 -12.22
N TRP A 24 -5.15 -24.99 -12.78
CA TRP A 24 -5.89 -23.74 -12.93
C TRP A 24 -6.37 -23.18 -11.58
N GLU A 25 -6.81 -24.03 -10.66
CA GLU A 25 -7.17 -23.61 -9.30
C GLU A 25 -5.92 -23.17 -8.52
N TYR A 26 -4.82 -23.92 -8.66
CA TYR A 26 -3.52 -23.55 -8.08
C TYR A 26 -3.03 -22.23 -8.65
N ASP A 27 -3.09 -22.02 -9.96
CA ASP A 27 -2.72 -20.77 -10.59
C ASP A 27 -3.66 -19.65 -10.13
N ARG A 28 -4.98 -19.81 -10.18
CA ARG A 28 -5.94 -18.79 -9.70
C ARG A 28 -5.73 -18.39 -8.24
N VAL A 29 -5.37 -19.34 -7.37
CA VAL A 29 -5.10 -19.08 -5.94
C VAL A 29 -3.71 -18.50 -5.72
N ASN A 30 -2.73 -18.77 -6.59
CA ASN A 30 -1.33 -18.36 -6.40
C ASN A 30 -0.85 -17.24 -7.33
N HIS A 31 -1.62 -16.89 -8.36
CA HIS A 31 -1.50 -15.66 -9.14
C HIS A 31 -2.10 -14.53 -8.32
N PHE A 32 -1.27 -13.96 -7.46
CA PHE A 32 -1.59 -12.71 -6.79
C PHE A 32 -1.13 -11.60 -7.72
N ASP A 33 -2.07 -10.88 -8.31
CA ASP A 33 -1.73 -9.70 -9.09
C ASP A 33 -1.01 -8.68 -8.20
N LYS A 34 0.10 -8.11 -8.70
CA LYS A 34 0.74 -6.96 -8.04
C LYS A 34 -0.32 -5.86 -7.85
N PRO A 35 -0.35 -5.17 -6.68
CA PRO A 35 -1.20 -4.00 -6.52
C PRO A 35 -0.82 -2.97 -7.58
N ASP A 36 -1.81 -2.34 -8.21
CA ASP A 36 -1.58 -1.35 -9.25
C ASP A 36 -1.37 0.02 -8.59
N VAL A 37 -0.21 0.16 -7.96
CA VAL A 37 0.13 1.28 -7.09
C VAL A 37 1.54 1.73 -7.41
N ASP A 38 1.69 3.00 -7.79
CA ASP A 38 2.96 3.71 -7.79
C ASP A 38 3.06 4.46 -6.45
N VAL A 39 3.93 4.01 -5.56
CA VAL A 39 4.20 4.77 -4.33
C VAL A 39 5.23 5.83 -4.70
N PHE A 40 4.99 7.07 -4.33
CA PHE A 40 5.95 8.15 -4.54
C PHE A 40 6.10 8.97 -3.27
N TYR A 41 7.31 9.49 -3.06
CA TYR A 41 7.64 10.23 -1.85
C TYR A 41 7.57 11.72 -2.13
N ALA A 42 6.50 12.35 -1.66
CA ALA A 42 6.36 13.80 -1.73
C ALA A 42 7.21 14.45 -0.63
N GLN A 43 8.10 15.37 -1.00
CA GLN A 43 8.66 16.29 -0.01
C GLN A 43 7.57 17.23 0.49
N LEU A 44 7.59 17.53 1.79
CA LEU A 44 6.72 18.54 2.39
C LEU A 44 6.87 19.89 1.69
N PRO A 45 5.77 20.51 1.20
CA PRO A 45 5.78 21.90 0.78
C PRO A 45 6.19 22.81 1.93
N MET A 46 6.95 23.87 1.63
CA MET A 46 7.43 24.84 2.63
C MET A 46 6.32 25.45 3.48
N LYS A 47 5.10 25.58 2.93
CA LYS A 47 3.96 26.16 3.65
C LYS A 47 3.31 25.22 4.68
N VAL A 48 3.66 23.95 4.72
CA VAL A 48 3.11 22.96 5.67
C VAL A 48 4.16 22.55 6.68
N ASP A 49 5.44 22.72 6.34
CA ASP A 49 6.54 22.39 7.22
C ASP A 49 6.51 23.27 8.48
N GLY A 50 6.50 22.63 9.65
CA GLY A 50 6.45 23.31 10.95
C GLY A 50 5.08 23.83 11.39
N GLU A 51 4.03 23.70 10.59
CA GLU A 51 2.67 24.12 10.98
C GLU A 51 2.03 23.15 11.99
N LEU A 52 1.16 23.70 12.85
CA LEU A 52 0.40 22.98 13.86
C LEU A 52 -1.10 23.12 13.58
N TYR A 53 -1.83 22.02 13.66
CA TYR A 53 -3.25 21.92 13.33
C TYR A 53 -4.07 21.40 14.50
N ASP A 54 -5.38 21.67 14.49
CA ASP A 54 -6.29 21.28 15.57
C ASP A 54 -6.69 19.80 15.49
N SER A 55 -6.51 19.17 14.32
CA SER A 55 -6.80 17.76 14.13
C SER A 55 -5.85 17.06 13.13
N PRO A 56 -5.72 15.72 13.22
CA PRO A 56 -4.98 14.95 12.21
C PRO A 56 -5.52 15.13 10.79
N GLN A 57 -6.84 15.23 10.64
CA GLN A 57 -7.48 15.36 9.33
C GLN A 57 -7.14 16.71 8.70
N GLU A 58 -7.20 17.78 9.48
CA GLU A 58 -6.83 19.12 9.02
C GLU A 58 -5.37 19.21 8.56
N ALA A 59 -4.44 18.60 9.32
CA ALA A 59 -3.03 18.54 8.94
C ALA A 59 -2.81 17.82 7.59
N ALA A 60 -3.52 16.71 7.39
CA ALA A 60 -3.43 15.93 6.15
C ALA A 60 -4.08 16.65 4.96
N ASP A 61 -5.23 17.30 5.16
CA ASP A 61 -5.90 18.07 4.10
C ASP A 61 -5.06 19.28 3.69
N ALA A 62 -4.48 20.01 4.65
CA ALA A 62 -3.57 21.13 4.37
C ALA A 62 -2.36 20.67 3.53
N PHE A 63 -1.78 19.52 3.86
CA PHE A 63 -0.71 18.90 3.06
C PHE A 63 -1.17 18.51 1.65
N GLY A 64 -2.32 17.85 1.52
CA GLY A 64 -2.89 17.45 0.23
C GLY A 64 -3.12 18.66 -0.69
N GLU A 65 -3.76 19.71 -0.18
CA GLU A 65 -3.98 20.96 -0.91
C GLU A 65 -2.65 21.67 -1.24
N ALA A 66 -1.69 21.67 -0.32
CA ALA A 66 -0.38 22.23 -0.55
C ALA A 66 0.37 21.58 -1.69
N PHE A 67 0.34 20.25 -1.71
CA PHE A 67 1.00 19.46 -2.71
C PHE A 67 0.35 19.65 -4.07
N VAL A 68 -0.99 19.60 -4.14
CA VAL A 68 -1.76 19.89 -5.37
C VAL A 68 -1.41 21.28 -5.92
N ASN A 69 -1.33 22.31 -5.07
CA ASN A 69 -1.02 23.66 -5.54
C ASN A 69 0.44 23.82 -5.99
N LYS A 70 1.38 23.05 -5.41
CA LYS A 70 2.81 23.13 -5.72
C LYS A 70 3.18 22.35 -6.99
N GLU A 71 2.71 21.11 -7.09
CA GLU A 71 2.97 20.21 -8.24
C GLU A 71 1.93 20.41 -9.38
N GLY A 72 1.10 21.44 -9.25
CA GLY A 72 -0.22 21.60 -9.85
C GLY A 72 -0.33 21.81 -11.34
N LYS A 73 0.01 20.81 -12.14
CA LYS A 73 -0.52 20.73 -13.52
C LYS A 73 -1.25 19.44 -13.82
N ASP A 74 -0.82 18.34 -13.21
CA ASP A 74 -1.38 17.04 -13.52
C ASP A 74 -2.22 16.45 -12.38
N ILE A 75 -2.16 16.94 -11.14
CA ILE A 75 -2.98 16.38 -10.04
C ILE A 75 -4.37 17.04 -10.01
N VAL A 76 -5.44 16.23 -10.12
CA VAL A 76 -6.84 16.71 -10.17
C VAL A 76 -7.61 16.54 -8.88
N SER A 77 -7.19 15.62 -8.01
CA SER A 77 -7.80 15.40 -6.70
C SER A 77 -6.88 14.59 -5.79
N HIS A 78 -7.15 14.62 -4.49
CA HIS A 78 -6.48 13.76 -3.53
C HIS A 78 -7.49 13.14 -2.54
N LYS A 79 -7.10 12.03 -1.91
CA LYS A 79 -7.87 11.40 -0.83
C LYS A 79 -6.96 10.94 0.29
N VAL A 80 -7.34 11.26 1.52
CA VAL A 80 -6.60 11.01 2.75
C VAL A 80 -7.08 9.72 3.43
N TYR A 81 -6.14 8.94 3.94
CA TYR A 81 -6.36 7.75 4.75
C TYR A 81 -5.50 7.82 6.01
N ILE A 82 -6.13 7.91 7.18
CA ILE A 82 -5.45 7.96 8.48
C ILE A 82 -5.97 6.82 9.34
N THR A 83 -5.10 6.17 10.11
CA THR A 83 -5.49 5.18 11.12
C THR A 83 -5.57 5.81 12.49
N SER A 84 -6.42 5.27 13.36
CA SER A 84 -6.39 5.60 14.78
C SER A 84 -5.14 5.05 15.45
N ARG A 85 -4.76 5.69 16.56
CA ARG A 85 -3.48 5.56 17.28
C ARG A 85 -3.24 4.23 18.01
N ASP A 86 -4.11 3.22 17.85
CA ASP A 86 -4.34 2.21 18.89
C ASP A 86 -3.24 1.15 19.08
N ARG A 87 -2.13 1.20 18.32
CA ARG A 87 -1.00 0.26 18.50
C ARG A 87 0.36 0.87 18.81
N ALA A 88 0.65 2.12 18.45
CA ALA A 88 1.91 2.80 18.81
C ALA A 88 1.73 3.87 19.90
N LYS A 89 1.09 3.50 21.01
CA LYS A 89 0.80 4.42 22.14
C LYS A 89 2.03 5.16 22.68
N HIS A 90 3.24 4.64 22.48
CA HIS A 90 4.48 5.23 22.98
C HIS A 90 5.08 6.31 22.08
N LEU A 91 4.74 6.34 20.80
CA LEU A 91 5.37 7.28 19.85
C LEU A 91 4.51 8.51 19.56
N MET A 92 3.28 8.57 20.06
CA MET A 92 2.35 9.67 19.75
C MET A 92 2.16 9.95 18.24
N ILE A 93 2.47 8.96 17.40
CA ILE A 93 2.47 9.07 15.94
C ILE A 93 1.37 8.19 15.33
N SER A 94 0.69 8.74 14.32
CA SER A 94 -0.26 8.02 13.48
C SER A 94 0.24 8.00 12.03
N PRO A 95 0.48 6.83 11.42
CA PRO A 95 0.75 6.77 9.99
C PRO A 95 -0.50 7.14 9.18
N GLY A 96 -0.28 7.60 7.96
CA GLY A 96 -1.33 7.86 7.00
C GLY A 96 -0.83 7.84 5.56
N PHE A 97 -1.79 7.93 4.64
CA PHE A 97 -1.56 7.96 3.21
C PHE A 97 -2.39 9.04 2.54
N ILE A 98 -1.80 9.75 1.60
CA ILE A 98 -2.54 10.53 0.62
C ILE A 98 -2.42 9.83 -0.73
N SER A 99 -3.56 9.50 -1.31
CA SER A 99 -3.64 9.14 -2.72
C SER A 99 -3.83 10.40 -3.55
N PHE A 100 -3.08 10.52 -4.64
CA PHE A 100 -3.21 11.60 -5.61
C PHE A 100 -3.70 11.02 -6.93
N LYS A 101 -4.65 11.70 -7.56
CA LYS A 101 -5.16 11.35 -8.89
C LYS A 101 -4.59 12.31 -9.92
N TYR A 102 -3.93 11.77 -10.94
CA TYR A 102 -3.41 12.56 -12.05
C TYR A 102 -4.42 12.64 -13.23
N ALA A 103 -4.38 13.73 -14.00
CA ALA A 103 -5.26 14.02 -15.13
C ALA A 103 -5.05 13.06 -16.31
N ASN A 104 -3.78 12.68 -16.54
CA ASN A 104 -3.34 11.80 -17.62
C ASN A 104 -3.04 10.37 -17.14
N ASP A 105 -3.45 10.02 -15.91
CA ASP A 105 -3.29 8.65 -15.44
C ASP A 105 -4.27 7.76 -16.22
N HIS A 106 -3.72 6.87 -17.05
CA HIS A 106 -4.46 5.68 -17.47
C HIS A 106 -4.95 4.96 -16.20
N PRO A 107 -6.11 4.29 -16.23
CA PRO A 107 -6.99 4.10 -15.06
C PRO A 107 -6.46 3.20 -13.92
N THR A 108 -5.15 2.97 -13.82
CA THR A 108 -4.61 1.86 -13.05
C THR A 108 -3.52 2.22 -12.06
N ARG A 109 -2.74 3.31 -12.21
CA ARG A 109 -1.63 3.57 -11.28
C ARG A 109 -2.03 4.47 -10.12
N ILE A 110 -2.19 3.90 -8.94
CA ILE A 110 -2.52 4.67 -7.73
C ILE A 110 -1.25 5.31 -7.20
N ASN A 111 -1.20 6.64 -7.20
CA ASN A 111 -0.09 7.41 -6.67
C ASN A 111 -0.25 7.62 -5.15
N LEU A 112 0.43 6.81 -4.33
CA LEU A 112 0.37 6.89 -2.85
C LEU A 112 1.58 7.58 -2.26
N SER A 113 1.35 8.61 -1.43
CA SER A 113 2.37 9.22 -0.58
C SER A 113 2.11 8.87 0.88
N PRO A 114 3.03 8.16 1.56
CA PRO A 114 2.92 7.92 2.99
C PRO A 114 3.35 9.16 3.76
N PHE A 115 2.71 9.40 4.91
CA PHE A 115 3.05 10.45 5.85
C PHE A 115 2.82 9.97 7.28
N PHE A 116 3.25 10.78 8.23
CA PHE A 116 2.99 10.58 9.63
C PHE A 116 2.44 11.84 10.27
N ILE A 117 1.61 11.66 11.29
CA ILE A 117 1.08 12.74 12.12
C ILE A 117 1.59 12.53 13.53
N GLU A 118 2.33 13.50 14.02
CA GLU A 118 2.78 13.61 15.41
C GLU A 118 1.79 14.51 16.16
N GLN A 119 1.47 14.15 17.41
CA GLN A 119 0.82 15.10 18.32
C GLN A 119 1.89 15.85 19.10
N VAL A 120 1.80 17.17 19.07
CA VAL A 120 2.64 18.09 19.84
C VAL A 120 1.70 18.85 20.76
N ASP A 121 1.77 18.57 22.06
CA ASP A 121 0.83 19.06 23.07
C ASP A 121 -0.64 18.73 22.72
N ASP A 122 -1.48 19.73 22.48
CA ASP A 122 -2.89 19.60 22.08
C ASP A 122 -3.09 19.74 20.56
N LYS A 123 -2.00 19.88 19.79
CA LYS A 123 -2.00 20.08 18.34
C LYS A 123 -1.38 18.91 17.59
N TYR A 124 -1.48 18.97 16.26
CA TYR A 124 -0.99 17.95 15.35
C TYR A 124 -0.06 18.55 14.32
N LYS A 125 1.03 17.83 14.02
CA LYS A 125 2.01 18.17 13.01
C LYS A 125 2.13 17.02 12.03
N LEU A 126 2.09 17.32 10.73
CA LEU A 126 2.36 16.33 9.69
C LEU A 126 3.84 16.36 9.32
N PHE A 127 4.43 15.17 9.17
CA PHE A 127 5.80 15.01 8.68
C PHE A 127 5.88 13.92 7.60
N VAL A 128 6.77 14.13 6.62
CA VAL A 128 7.12 13.17 5.58
C VAL A 128 8.63 13.12 5.52
N ASP A 129 9.20 11.93 5.68
CA ASP A 129 10.65 11.78 5.56
C ASP A 129 11.07 11.66 4.09
N GLY A 130 11.89 12.61 3.63
CA GLY A 130 12.47 12.64 2.29
C GLY A 130 13.58 11.60 2.07
N ASN A 131 14.10 10.96 3.12
CA ASN A 131 15.11 9.89 3.02
C ASN A 131 14.50 8.49 2.77
N SER A 132 13.24 8.46 2.40
CA SER A 132 12.55 7.24 2.04
C SER A 132 13.22 6.55 0.86
N ARG A 133 13.67 5.31 1.06
CA ARG A 133 14.27 4.51 -0.01
C ARG A 133 13.22 3.56 -0.55
N HIS A 134 13.05 3.56 -1.88
CA HIS A 134 12.50 2.40 -2.57
C HIS A 134 13.51 1.28 -2.43
N SER A 135 13.38 0.48 -1.38
CA SER A 135 13.91 -0.87 -1.47
C SER A 135 12.86 -1.67 -2.22
N ASN A 136 13.01 -1.82 -3.54
CA ASN A 136 12.39 -2.94 -4.25
C ASN A 136 13.02 -4.23 -3.71
N PHE A 137 12.74 -4.56 -2.44
CA PHE A 137 12.80 -5.92 -1.97
C PHE A 137 11.61 -6.59 -2.65
N GLU A 138 11.82 -7.01 -3.90
CA GLU A 138 11.06 -8.11 -4.47
C GLU A 138 11.32 -9.30 -3.56
N HIS A 139 10.57 -9.40 -2.46
CA HIS A 139 10.68 -10.50 -1.53
C HIS A 139 9.99 -11.70 -2.19
N ASN A 140 10.69 -12.33 -3.14
CA ASN A 140 10.44 -13.64 -3.76
C ASN A 140 9.00 -14.01 -4.15
N SER A 141 8.08 -13.06 -4.23
CA SER A 141 6.71 -13.32 -4.60
C SER A 141 6.15 -12.06 -5.26
N ASN A 142 5.54 -12.20 -6.43
CA ASN A 142 4.94 -11.10 -7.21
C ASN A 142 3.71 -10.47 -6.52
N LYS A 143 3.61 -10.53 -5.19
CA LYS A 143 2.36 -10.39 -4.43
C LYS A 143 2.27 -9.11 -3.62
N GLU A 144 3.40 -8.44 -3.36
CA GLU A 144 3.50 -7.31 -2.45
C GLU A 144 4.51 -6.27 -2.96
N LEU A 145 4.26 -4.99 -2.64
CA LEU A 145 5.24 -3.91 -2.77
C LEU A 145 5.67 -3.50 -1.37
N VAL A 146 6.97 -3.44 -1.11
CA VAL A 146 7.50 -3.00 0.18
C VAL A 146 8.31 -1.74 -0.04
N PHE A 147 8.09 -0.74 0.81
CA PHE A 147 8.87 0.49 0.78
C PHE A 147 9.10 1.00 2.19
N MET A 148 10.20 1.72 2.39
CA MET A 148 10.65 2.11 3.72
C MET A 148 10.52 3.63 3.91
N GLN A 149 10.10 4.06 5.09
CA GLN A 149 10.31 5.43 5.56
C GLN A 149 10.90 5.43 6.96
N LEU A 150 11.60 6.51 7.31
CA LEU A 150 11.99 6.75 8.70
C LEU A 150 10.90 7.53 9.42
N ILE A 151 10.72 7.19 10.69
CA ILE A 151 9.97 7.93 11.70
C ILE A 151 10.97 8.27 12.80
N HIS A 152 11.47 9.50 12.83
CA HIS A 152 12.61 9.86 13.67
C HIS A 152 13.78 8.86 13.44
N ASP A 153 14.18 8.13 14.48
CA ASP A 153 15.25 7.13 14.42
C ASP A 153 14.76 5.71 14.12
N LEU A 154 13.45 5.51 13.94
CA LEU A 154 12.85 4.21 13.67
C LEU A 154 12.60 4.02 12.18
N SER A 155 13.02 2.89 11.62
CA SER A 155 12.70 2.51 10.24
C SER A 155 11.38 1.73 10.21
N TYR A 156 10.47 2.10 9.32
CA TYR A 156 9.21 1.40 9.10
C TYR A 156 9.11 0.92 7.67
N ASP A 157 8.75 -0.36 7.50
CA ASP A 157 8.37 -0.92 6.23
C ASP A 157 6.85 -0.81 6.05
N PHE A 158 6.47 -0.26 4.91
CA PHE A 158 5.12 -0.25 4.41
C PHE A 158 4.96 -1.33 3.34
N VAL A 159 4.02 -2.22 3.56
CA VAL A 159 3.75 -3.39 2.72
C VAL A 159 2.40 -3.22 2.06
N VAL A 160 2.36 -3.11 0.74
CA VAL A 160 1.14 -2.92 -0.06
C VAL A 160 0.79 -4.24 -0.74
N SER A 161 -0.48 -4.65 -0.64
CA SER A 161 -0.98 -5.86 -1.30
C SER A 161 -2.46 -5.74 -1.67
N LYS A 162 -2.92 -6.44 -2.71
CA LYS A 162 -4.35 -6.59 -3.02
C LYS A 162 -5.10 -7.44 -1.99
N HIS A 163 -4.37 -8.26 -1.23
CA HIS A 163 -4.96 -9.18 -0.26
C HIS A 163 -4.56 -8.78 1.16
N ARG A 164 -5.38 -9.16 2.14
CA ARG A 164 -5.05 -8.95 3.54
C ARG A 164 -3.75 -9.70 3.84
N ILE A 165 -2.69 -8.96 4.14
CA ILE A 165 -1.32 -9.44 4.30
C ILE A 165 -1.29 -10.59 5.34
N PRO A 166 -1.20 -11.87 4.91
CA PRO A 166 -1.25 -13.00 5.83
C PRO A 166 0.14 -13.19 6.45
N GLY A 167 0.21 -13.30 7.79
CA GLY A 167 1.44 -13.71 8.48
C GLY A 167 2.47 -12.61 8.76
N VAL A 168 2.30 -11.40 8.23
CA VAL A 168 3.13 -10.24 8.60
C VAL A 168 2.53 -9.55 9.82
N ARG A 169 3.26 -9.52 10.94
CA ARG A 169 2.86 -8.75 12.13
C ARG A 169 3.07 -7.26 11.84
N CYS A 170 2.02 -6.59 11.39
CA CYS A 170 2.02 -5.15 11.23
C CYS A 170 1.51 -4.45 12.50
N ASP A 171 2.17 -3.35 12.85
CA ASP A 171 1.69 -2.42 13.87
C ASP A 171 0.41 -1.73 13.39
N PHE A 172 0.29 -1.45 12.09
CA PHE A 172 -0.90 -0.84 11.50
C PHE A 172 -1.31 -1.53 10.21
N VAL A 173 -2.62 -1.55 9.93
CA VAL A 173 -3.17 -2.08 8.68
C VAL A 173 -4.26 -1.14 8.17
N PHE A 174 -4.07 -0.63 6.97
CA PHE A 174 -5.03 0.19 6.23
C PHE A 174 -5.74 -0.66 5.20
N TYR A 175 -7.03 -0.43 5.02
CA TYR A 175 -7.75 -0.90 3.84
C TYR A 175 -8.18 0.30 3.01
N LEU A 176 -7.47 0.53 1.91
CA LEU A 176 -7.76 1.57 0.94
C LEU A 176 -8.93 1.09 0.06
N LYS A 177 -10.15 1.18 0.58
CA LYS A 177 -11.37 0.56 -0.01
C LYS A 177 -11.57 0.92 -1.49
N ASP A 178 -11.39 2.19 -1.83
CA ASP A 178 -11.53 2.71 -3.21
C ASP A 178 -10.52 2.09 -4.18
N HIS A 179 -9.45 1.51 -3.64
CA HIS A 179 -8.32 0.95 -4.36
C HIS A 179 -8.22 -0.57 -4.22
N GLY A 180 -9.13 -1.22 -3.48
CA GLY A 180 -9.09 -2.65 -3.20
C GLY A 180 -7.75 -3.13 -2.64
N THR A 181 -7.03 -2.27 -1.93
CA THR A 181 -5.63 -2.47 -1.55
C THR A 181 -5.46 -2.37 -0.04
N TYR A 182 -4.66 -3.26 0.52
CA TYR A 182 -4.24 -3.26 1.91
C TYR A 182 -2.84 -2.69 2.02
N VAL A 183 -2.62 -1.89 3.06
CA VAL A 183 -1.28 -1.41 3.41
C VAL A 183 -0.98 -1.73 4.86
N GLY A 184 0.02 -2.58 5.09
CA GLY A 184 0.58 -2.87 6.40
C GLY A 184 1.73 -1.94 6.71
N VAL A 185 1.85 -1.50 7.97
CA VAL A 185 3.00 -0.73 8.47
C VAL A 185 3.62 -1.54 9.59
N LYS A 186 4.91 -1.88 9.47
CA LYS A 186 5.64 -2.64 10.49
C LYS A 186 6.99 -1.98 10.78
N PRO A 187 7.50 -2.05 12.01
CA PRO A 187 8.88 -1.74 12.30
C PRO A 187 9.78 -2.61 11.43
N ARG A 188 10.87 -2.03 10.95
CA ARG A 188 11.94 -2.75 10.27
C ARG A 188 12.92 -3.25 11.34
N ASP A 189 13.08 -4.57 11.42
CA ASP A 189 14.04 -5.23 12.33
C ASP A 189 15.50 -4.93 11.95
#